data_AF-A0A0J6BFY9-F1
#
_entry.id   AF-A0A0J6BFY9-F1
#
_cell.length_a   1.000
_cell.length_b   1.000
_cell.length_c   1.000
_cell.angle_alpha   90.00
_cell.angle_beta   90.00
_cell.angle_gamma   90.00
#
_symmetry.space_group_name_H-M   'P 1'
#
loop_
_entity.id
_entity.type
_entity.pdbx_description
1 polymer ?
#
loop_
_entity_poly.entity_id
_entity_poly.type
_entity_poly.pdbx_seq_one_letter_code
_entity_poly.pdbx_strand_id
1 'polypeptide(L)'
;MALVPSAPASSGLPSLEQAYESCRLETAQWAKTFYLGTLLMPPAKRRAIWAIYVWCRRTDELMDSPEAQARPVSELAARLDAWEERTRELFAGRVRDGLDLVLRDTLARYPQPIQPYLDMIEGMRMDLHK
;
A
#
# COMPACT_ATOMS: atom_id res chain seq x y z
N MET A 1 -1.65 24.20 -11.18
CA MET A 1 -0.49 23.77 -10.39
C MET A 1 -0.83 23.97 -8.92
N ALA A 2 -1.57 23.02 -8.32
CA ALA A 2 -1.99 23.12 -6.92
C ALA A 2 -0.95 22.41 -6.05
N LEU A 3 -0.25 23.19 -5.23
CA LEU A 3 0.68 22.71 -4.21
C LEU A 3 -0.09 21.88 -3.18
N VAL A 4 0.21 20.58 -3.11
CA VAL A 4 -0.17 19.74 -1.97
C VAL A 4 0.63 20.26 -0.77
N PRO A 5 -0.02 20.68 0.34
CA PRO A 5 0.73 21.12 1.51
C PRO A 5 1.45 19.92 2.12
N SER A 6 2.78 19.98 2.14
CA SER A 6 3.65 19.03 2.83
C SER A 6 3.31 19.03 4.32
N ALA A 7 2.74 17.92 4.82
CA ALA A 7 2.51 17.76 6.25
C ALA A 7 3.86 17.79 7.00
N PRO A 8 3.92 18.39 8.21
CA PRO A 8 5.14 18.43 8.99
C PRO A 8 5.58 17.00 9.34
N ALA A 9 6.86 16.70 9.12
CA ALA A 9 7.47 15.44 9.50
C ALA A 9 7.36 15.25 11.02
N SER A 10 6.38 14.45 11.44
CA SER A 10 6.27 13.97 12.81
C SER A 10 7.40 12.97 13.02
N SER A 11 8.29 13.20 13.97
CA SER A 11 9.47 12.35 14.25
C SER A 11 9.15 10.98 14.87
N GLY A 12 7.97 10.44 14.60
CA GLY A 12 7.49 9.14 15.07
C GLY A 12 6.36 8.59 14.19
N LEU A 13 6.09 7.29 14.31
CA LEU A 13 4.99 6.64 13.61
C LEU A 13 3.65 7.33 13.95
N PRO A 14 2.73 7.49 12.97
CA PRO A 14 1.39 8.00 13.27
C PRO A 14 0.63 7.04 14.18
N SER A 15 -0.41 7.53 14.84
CA SER A 15 -1.33 6.63 15.55
C SER A 15 -2.04 5.70 14.55
N LEU A 16 -2.49 4.54 15.04
CA LEU A 16 -3.20 3.56 14.21
C LEU A 16 -4.45 4.16 13.54
N GLU A 17 -5.19 5.00 14.26
CA GLU A 17 -6.38 5.67 13.71
C GLU A 17 -6.02 6.70 12.64
N GLN A 18 -4.94 7.48 12.82
CA GLN A 18 -4.45 8.40 11.79
C GLN A 18 -4.04 7.65 10.52
N ALA A 19 -3.34 6.52 10.67
CA ALA A 19 -2.92 5.72 9.53
C ALA A 19 -4.10 5.06 8.80
N TYR A 20 -5.12 4.59 9.52
CA TYR A 20 -6.35 4.07 8.90
C TYR A 20 -7.12 5.18 8.18
N GLU A 21 -7.14 6.39 8.74
CA GLU A 21 -7.77 7.54 8.10
C GLU A 21 -7.06 7.93 6.80
N SER A 22 -5.72 7.88 6.77
CA SER A 22 -4.96 8.03 5.53
C SER A 22 -5.38 6.99 4.49
N CYS A 23 -5.54 5.72 4.89
CA CYS A 23 -6.00 4.68 3.97
C CYS A 23 -7.42 4.92 3.45
N ARG A 24 -8.31 5.40 4.32
CA ARG A 24 -9.68 5.75 3.94
C ARG A 24 -9.70 6.86 2.89
N LEU A 25 -8.94 7.93 3.12
CA LEU A 25 -8.85 9.08 2.22
C LEU A 25 -8.30 8.67 0.85
N GLU A 26 -7.23 7.88 0.84
CA GLU A 26 -6.62 7.39 -0.40
C GLU A 26 -7.57 6.48 -1.19
N THR A 27 -8.25 5.56 -0.50
CA THR A 27 -9.27 4.70 -1.13
C THR A 27 -10.43 5.52 -1.70
N ALA A 28 -10.92 6.52 -0.95
CA ALA A 28 -12.01 7.40 -1.38
C ALA A 28 -11.62 8.26 -2.60
N GLN A 29 -10.36 8.69 -2.68
CA GLN A 29 -9.84 9.49 -3.77
C GLN A 29 -9.73 8.66 -5.05
N TRP A 30 -9.17 7.46 -4.97
CA TRP A 30 -8.69 6.72 -6.13
C TRP A 30 -9.61 5.58 -6.58
N ALA A 31 -10.46 5.05 -5.71
CA ALA A 31 -11.40 3.98 -6.07
C ALA A 31 -12.82 4.30 -5.60
N LYS A 32 -13.41 5.38 -6.12
CA LYS A 32 -14.72 5.93 -5.69
C LYS A 32 -15.82 4.87 -5.58
N THR A 33 -16.04 4.06 -6.62
CA THR A 33 -17.08 3.02 -6.63
C THR A 33 -16.80 1.94 -5.58
N PHE A 34 -15.55 1.49 -5.50
CA PHE A 34 -15.12 0.51 -4.51
C PHE A 34 -15.29 1.05 -3.08
N TYR A 35 -14.83 2.29 -2.83
CA TYR A 35 -14.98 2.98 -1.57
C TYR A 35 -16.45 3.04 -1.14
N LEU A 36 -17.36 3.46 -2.02
CA LEU A 36 -18.80 3.46 -1.74
C LEU A 36 -19.31 2.06 -1.39
N GLY A 37 -18.84 1.02 -2.08
CA GLY A 37 -19.14 -0.38 -1.73
C GLY A 37 -18.67 -0.77 -0.33
N THR A 38 -17.45 -0.35 0.07
CA THR A 38 -16.96 -0.60 1.44
C THR A 38 -17.78 0.10 2.52
N LEU A 39 -18.51 1.18 2.18
CA LEU A 39 -19.42 1.87 3.11
C LEU A 39 -20.66 1.05 3.50
N LEU A 40 -20.89 -0.11 2.87
CA LEU A 40 -21.93 -1.06 3.25
C LEU A 40 -21.43 -2.14 4.22
N MET A 41 -20.13 -2.22 4.48
CA MET A 41 -19.51 -3.29 5.28
C MET A 41 -19.37 -2.91 6.76
N PRO A 42 -19.24 -3.88 7.69
CA PRO A 42 -18.93 -3.59 9.09
C PRO A 42 -17.67 -2.72 9.26
N PRO A 43 -17.64 -1.77 10.22
CA PRO A 43 -16.53 -0.82 10.39
C PRO A 43 -15.14 -1.48 10.49
N ALA A 44 -15.03 -2.60 11.21
CA ALA A 44 -13.75 -3.31 11.34
C ALA A 44 -13.26 -3.93 10.02
N LYS A 45 -14.18 -4.45 9.18
CA LYS A 45 -13.84 -5.08 7.90
C LYS A 45 -13.49 -4.05 6.83
N ARG A 46 -14.21 -2.92 6.76
CA ARG A 46 -13.86 -1.87 5.78
C ARG A 46 -12.48 -1.28 6.01
N ARG A 47 -12.06 -1.10 7.28
CA ARG A 47 -10.72 -0.58 7.61
C ARG A 47 -9.62 -1.52 7.12
N ALA A 48 -9.78 -2.83 7.33
CA ALA A 48 -8.87 -3.84 6.80
C ALA A 48 -8.81 -3.80 5.27
N ILE A 49 -9.95 -3.65 4.61
CA ILE A 49 -10.01 -3.54 3.15
C ILE A 49 -9.31 -2.29 2.63
N TRP A 50 -9.45 -1.14 3.29
CA TRP A 50 -8.74 0.07 2.91
C TRP A 50 -7.22 -0.08 3.03
N ALA A 51 -6.73 -0.73 4.09
CA ALA A 51 -5.31 -1.01 4.25
C ALA A 51 -4.75 -1.91 3.13
N ILE A 52 -5.49 -2.98 2.78
CA ILE A 52 -5.12 -3.88 1.68
C ILE A 52 -5.16 -3.13 0.34
N TYR A 53 -6.21 -2.35 0.07
CA TYR A 53 -6.34 -1.57 -1.16
C TYR A 53 -5.15 -0.61 -1.35
N VAL A 54 -4.77 0.12 -0.29
CA VAL A 54 -3.64 1.06 -0.37
C VAL A 54 -2.31 0.33 -0.61
N TRP A 55 -2.11 -0.84 -0.01
CA TRP A 55 -0.93 -1.66 -0.33
C TRP A 55 -0.91 -2.07 -1.81
N CYS A 56 -2.03 -2.53 -2.36
CA CYS A 56 -2.15 -2.88 -3.78
C CYS A 56 -1.85 -1.66 -4.67
N ARG A 57 -2.51 -0.53 -4.42
CA ARG A 57 -2.32 0.70 -5.19
C ARG A 57 -0.87 1.16 -5.21
N ARG A 58 -0.19 1.12 -4.07
CA ARG A 58 1.23 1.51 -3.99
C ARG A 58 2.12 0.57 -4.79
N THR A 59 1.77 -0.71 -4.84
CA THR A 59 2.46 -1.69 -5.68
C THR A 59 2.31 -1.33 -7.15
N ASP A 60 1.10 -0.98 -7.61
CA ASP A 60 0.87 -0.48 -8.98
C ASP A 60 1.66 0.80 -9.27
N GLU A 61 1.65 1.78 -8.34
CA GLU A 61 2.35 3.06 -8.51
C GLU A 61 3.88 2.94 -8.67
N LEU A 62 4.49 1.83 -8.21
CA LEU A 62 5.90 1.54 -8.46
C LEU A 62 6.22 1.41 -9.95
N MET A 63 5.21 0.99 -10.74
CA MET A 63 5.31 0.73 -12.18
C MET A 63 4.58 1.78 -13.02
N ASP A 64 3.38 2.18 -12.60
CA ASP A 64 2.45 2.96 -13.43
C ASP A 64 2.56 4.47 -13.23
N SER A 65 3.32 4.94 -12.24
CA SER A 65 3.49 6.38 -12.06
C SER A 65 4.25 6.99 -13.25
N PRO A 66 3.93 8.25 -13.65
CA PRO A 66 4.68 8.93 -14.73
C PRO A 66 6.18 8.99 -14.47
N GLU A 67 6.57 9.06 -13.18
CA GLU A 67 7.96 8.98 -12.76
C GLU A 67 8.55 7.58 -12.98
N ALA A 68 7.82 6.51 -12.65
CA ALA A 68 8.26 5.14 -12.89
C ALA A 68 8.46 4.85 -14.38
N GLN A 69 7.53 5.29 -15.24
CA GLN A 69 7.62 5.09 -16.68
C GLN A 69 8.82 5.81 -17.33
N ALA A 70 9.40 6.81 -16.67
CA ALA A 70 10.60 7.51 -17.13
C ALA A 70 11.91 6.84 -16.67
N ARG A 71 11.85 5.81 -15.81
CA ARG A 71 13.03 5.16 -15.23
C ARG A 71 13.49 3.96 -16.06
N PRO A 72 14.79 3.61 -16.03
CA PRO A 72 15.29 2.39 -16.66
C PRO A 72 14.68 1.13 -16.01
N VAL A 73 14.49 0.07 -16.82
CA VAL A 73 13.99 -1.24 -16.35
C VAL A 73 14.78 -1.78 -15.16
N SER A 74 16.12 -1.63 -15.15
CA SER A 74 16.96 -2.09 -14.05
C SER A 74 16.66 -1.39 -12.72
N GLU A 75 16.26 -0.12 -12.76
CA GLU A 75 15.87 0.62 -11.56
C GLU A 75 14.49 0.20 -11.07
N LEU A 76 13.54 -0.03 -11.99
CA LEU A 76 12.21 -0.54 -11.64
C LEU A 76 12.31 -1.93 -11.00
N ALA A 77 13.13 -2.83 -11.56
CA ALA A 77 13.41 -4.14 -10.98
C ALA A 77 13.95 -4.03 -9.54
N ALA A 78 14.95 -3.17 -9.31
CA ALA A 78 15.50 -2.95 -7.97
C ALA A 78 14.47 -2.39 -6.97
N ARG A 79 13.55 -1.54 -7.44
CA ARG A 79 12.44 -1.02 -6.62
C ARG A 79 11.44 -2.12 -6.24
N LEU A 80 11.13 -3.04 -7.16
CA LEU A 80 10.28 -4.20 -6.88
C LEU A 80 10.96 -5.16 -5.90
N ASP A 81 12.27 -5.38 -6.01
CA ASP A 81 13.02 -6.21 -5.06
C ASP A 81 13.01 -5.61 -3.64
N ALA A 82 13.22 -4.30 -3.52
CA ALA A 82 13.13 -3.60 -2.24
C ALA A 82 11.70 -3.62 -1.66
N TRP A 83 10.68 -3.56 -2.52
CA TRP A 83 9.28 -3.66 -2.11
C TRP A 83 8.90 -5.06 -1.64
N GLU A 84 9.39 -6.10 -2.32
CA GLU A 84 9.24 -7.48 -1.91
C GLU A 84 9.90 -7.73 -0.55
N GLU A 85 11.16 -7.30 -0.39
CA GLU A 85 11.88 -7.44 0.87
C GLU A 85 11.09 -6.76 2.00
N ARG A 86 10.68 -5.49 1.81
CA ARG A 86 9.85 -4.76 2.78
C ARG A 86 8.56 -5.50 3.12
N THR A 87 7.89 -6.10 2.13
CA THR A 87 6.68 -6.90 2.34
C THR A 87 6.98 -8.13 3.20
N ARG A 88 8.08 -8.85 2.92
CA ARG A 88 8.52 -9.99 3.75
C ARG A 88 8.83 -9.57 5.19
N GLU A 89 9.47 -8.42 5.37
CA GLU A 89 9.76 -7.88 6.70
C GLU A 89 8.50 -7.53 7.49
N LEU A 90 7.51 -6.96 6.81
CA LEU A 90 6.20 -6.64 7.39
C LEU A 90 5.49 -7.90 7.87
N PHE A 91 5.49 -8.96 7.07
CA PHE A 91 4.94 -10.26 7.46
C PHE A 91 5.73 -10.92 8.61
N ALA A 92 7.01 -10.57 8.77
CA ALA A 92 7.84 -10.92 9.93
C ALA A 92 7.65 -9.97 11.14
N GLY A 93 6.73 -9.00 11.05
CA GLY A 93 6.35 -8.10 12.14
C GLY A 93 7.13 -6.77 12.20
N ARG A 94 8.01 -6.48 11.23
CA ARG A 94 8.75 -5.21 11.19
C ARG A 94 7.90 -4.11 10.55
N VAL A 95 7.70 -3.00 11.27
CA VAL A 95 6.89 -1.86 10.82
C VAL A 95 7.80 -0.65 10.60
N ARG A 96 7.77 -0.07 9.40
CA ARG A 96 8.61 1.09 9.04
C ARG A 96 7.84 2.41 9.02
N ASP A 97 6.55 2.40 8.69
CA ASP A 97 5.70 3.59 8.64
C ASP A 97 4.23 3.30 9.01
N GLY A 98 3.35 4.31 8.87
CA GLY A 98 1.93 4.18 9.17
C GLY A 98 1.19 3.16 8.29
N LEU A 99 1.63 2.91 7.06
CA LEU A 99 0.99 1.96 6.16
C LEU A 99 1.34 0.53 6.55
N ASP A 100 2.61 0.29 6.90
CA ASP A 100 3.02 -0.96 7.52
C ASP A 100 2.25 -1.20 8.82
N LEU A 101 2.00 -0.15 9.61
CA LEU A 101 1.28 -0.25 10.88
C LEU A 101 -0.16 -0.78 10.71
N VAL A 102 -0.91 -0.24 9.75
CA VAL A 102 -2.31 -0.66 9.50
C VAL A 102 -2.40 -2.01 8.81
N LEU A 103 -1.46 -2.33 7.91
CA LEU A 103 -1.44 -3.64 7.27
C LEU A 103 -1.05 -4.72 8.28
N ARG A 104 -0.09 -4.45 9.19
CA ARG A 104 0.21 -5.35 10.32
C ARG A 104 -1.01 -5.54 11.24
N ASP A 105 -1.71 -4.47 11.64
CA ASP A 105 -2.94 -4.60 12.45
C ASP A 105 -4.01 -5.42 11.71
N THR A 106 -4.13 -5.23 10.39
CA THR A 106 -5.03 -6.01 9.53
C THR A 106 -4.65 -7.50 9.54
N LEU A 107 -3.39 -7.84 9.31
CA LEU A 107 -2.88 -9.23 9.30
C LEU A 107 -3.00 -9.91 10.67
N ALA A 108 -2.87 -9.15 11.76
CA ALA A 108 -3.06 -9.67 13.12
C ALA A 108 -4.54 -10.02 13.41
N ARG A 109 -5.48 -9.23 12.89
CA ARG A 109 -6.93 -9.47 13.05
C ARG A 109 -7.47 -10.50 12.07
N TYR A 110 -6.90 -10.53 10.88
CA TYR A 110 -7.30 -11.39 9.77
C TYR A 110 -6.04 -12.03 9.17
N PRO A 111 -5.57 -13.16 9.73
CA PRO A 111 -4.40 -13.85 9.23
C PRO A 111 -4.55 -14.21 7.75
N GLN A 112 -3.55 -13.85 6.95
CA GLN A 112 -3.52 -14.09 5.51
C GLN A 112 -2.16 -14.68 5.13
N PRO A 113 -2.09 -15.56 4.11
CA PRO A 113 -0.82 -16.00 3.57
C PRO A 113 -0.10 -14.83 2.87
N ILE A 114 1.23 -14.85 2.88
CA ILE A 114 2.04 -13.86 2.15
C ILE A 114 1.97 -14.07 0.63
N GLN A 115 1.67 -15.29 0.16
CA GLN A 115 1.80 -15.66 -1.25
C GLN A 115 1.05 -14.72 -2.23
N PRO A 116 -0.22 -14.33 -2.00
CA PRO A 116 -0.92 -13.42 -2.91
C PRO A 116 -0.24 -12.05 -3.04
N TYR A 117 0.45 -11.59 -2.00
CA TYR A 117 1.20 -10.34 -2.02
C TYR A 117 2.46 -10.48 -2.89
N LEU A 118 3.17 -11.61 -2.78
CA LEU A 118 4.33 -11.90 -3.61
C LEU A 118 3.93 -12.11 -5.08
N ASP A 119 2.82 -12.79 -5.33
CA ASP A 119 2.30 -13.03 -6.68
C ASP A 119 1.95 -11.71 -7.38
N MET A 120 1.40 -10.73 -6.66
CA MET A 120 1.13 -9.41 -7.22
C MET A 120 2.42 -8.68 -7.62
N ILE A 121 3.46 -8.72 -6.77
CA ILE A 121 4.77 -8.12 -7.08
C ILE A 121 5.41 -8.82 -8.27
N GLU A 122 5.32 -10.14 -8.35
CA GLU A 122 5.84 -10.90 -9.48
C GLU A 122 5.11 -10.58 -10.79
N GLY A 123 3.79 -10.35 -10.72
CA GLY A 123 3.02 -9.83 -11.86
C GLY A 123 3.61 -8.53 -12.40
N MET A 124 3.99 -7.60 -11.53
CA MET A 124 4.65 -6.34 -11.93
C MET A 124 6.03 -6.56 -12.56
N ARG A 125 6.80 -7.56 -12.09
CA ARG A 125 8.09 -7.92 -12.70
C ARG A 125 7.91 -8.48 -14.11
N MET A 126 6.88 -9.30 -14.33
CA MET A 126 6.59 -9.85 -15.65
C MET A 126 6.29 -8.75 -16.67
N ASP A 127 5.70 -7.63 -16.24
CA ASP A 127 5.39 -6.49 -17.10
C ASP A 127 6.62 -5.68 -17.54
N LEU A 128 7.78 -5.82 -16.86
CA LEU A 128 9.04 -5.18 -17.27
C LEU A 128 9.62 -5.71 -18.58
N HIS A 129 9.19 -6.91 -19.01
CA HIS A 129 9.76 -7.64 -20.13
C HIS A 129 8.79 -7.82 -21.31
N LYS A 130 7.62 -7.16 -21.25
CA LYS A 130 6.63 -7.16 -22.33
C LYS A 130 6.85 -5.96 -23.25
#